data_AF-H9G3Z7-F1
#
_entry.id   AF-H9G3Z7-F1
#
_cell.length_a   1.000
_cell.length_b   1.000
_cell.length_c   1.000
_cell.angle_alpha   90.00
_cell.angle_beta   90.00
_cell.angle_gamma   90.00
#
_symmetry.space_group_name_H-M   'P 1'
#
loop_
_entity.id
_entity.type
_entity.pdbx_description
1 polymer ?
#
loop_
_entity_poly.entity_id
_entity_poly.type
_entity_poly.pdbx_seq_one_letter_code
_entity_poly.pdbx_strand_id
1 'polypeptide(L)'
;MVAFWLLWGYILVCFSSLVHGLRIQEYLYFQVLSPGDIRYIFTATPAKDFGGVFNTRYEQIYLVPADPPEACGTLNNGVFIDGQIALVERGGCSFLSKTRIVQEHGGRAVIIADNAYDNDNSYVEMIQDSTQRTADIPALFLLGRDGYMIRRSLDQHGLPWAVISIPVNVTSIPTYELMQPPWTFW
;
A
#
# COMPACT_ATOMS: atom_id res chain seq x y z
N MET A 1 28.30 -59.93 29.74
CA MET A 1 28.59 -59.15 28.51
C MET A 1 27.42 -59.31 27.58
N VAL A 2 26.48 -58.36 27.57
CA VAL A 2 25.32 -58.38 26.67
C VAL A 2 25.67 -57.47 25.49
N ALA A 3 25.84 -58.08 24.32
CA ALA A 3 26.09 -57.38 23.07
C ALA A 3 24.77 -56.76 22.58
N PHE A 4 24.79 -55.44 22.39
CA PHE A 4 23.65 -54.63 22.00
C PHE A 4 23.45 -54.67 20.47
N TRP A 5 22.19 -54.62 20.07
CA TRP A 5 21.69 -54.83 18.73
C TRP A 5 22.05 -53.71 17.75
N LEU A 6 22.25 -54.11 16.49
CA LEU A 6 22.26 -53.26 15.29
C LEU A 6 20.93 -52.53 15.13
N LEU A 7 20.94 -51.25 14.76
CA LEU A 7 19.88 -50.63 13.96
C LEU A 7 20.44 -49.48 13.12
N TRP A 8 20.18 -49.59 11.82
CA TRP A 8 20.50 -48.65 10.75
C TRP A 8 20.02 -47.22 11.04
N GLY A 9 20.90 -46.25 10.83
CA GLY A 9 20.52 -44.84 10.64
C GLY A 9 21.04 -44.36 9.29
N TYR A 10 20.24 -44.51 8.23
CA TYR A 10 20.45 -43.79 6.98
C TYR A 10 20.29 -42.29 7.28
N ILE A 11 21.42 -41.57 7.32
CA ILE A 11 21.41 -40.11 7.36
C ILE A 11 20.96 -39.64 5.96
N LEU A 12 19.65 -39.52 5.78
CA LEU A 12 19.07 -38.65 4.77
C LEU A 12 19.36 -37.22 5.22
N VAL A 13 20.51 -36.69 4.79
CA VAL A 13 20.72 -35.25 4.77
C VAL A 13 19.69 -34.71 3.78
N CYS A 14 18.52 -34.36 4.28
CA CYS A 14 17.58 -33.53 3.56
C CYS A 14 18.28 -32.18 3.39
N PHE A 15 18.96 -32.02 2.26
CA PHE A 15 19.35 -30.72 1.73
C PHE A 15 18.03 -30.00 1.45
N SER A 16 17.44 -29.40 2.49
CA SER A 16 16.41 -28.39 2.32
C SER A 16 17.11 -27.25 1.62
N SER A 17 17.08 -27.27 0.30
CA SER A 17 17.35 -26.12 -0.53
C SER A 17 16.42 -25.02 -0.04
N LEU A 18 16.98 -24.18 0.81
CA LEU A 18 16.43 -22.90 1.20
C LEU A 18 16.47 -22.06 -0.07
N VAL A 19 15.51 -22.31 -0.97
CA VAL A 19 15.18 -21.41 -2.05
C VAL A 19 14.62 -20.19 -1.34
N HIS A 20 15.50 -19.28 -0.94
CA HIS A 20 15.16 -17.89 -0.78
C HIS A 20 14.72 -17.43 -2.16
N GLY A 21 13.45 -17.68 -2.48
CA GLY A 21 12.82 -17.16 -3.68
C GLY A 21 13.06 -15.66 -3.67
N LEU A 22 13.66 -15.15 -4.75
CA LEU A 22 13.63 -13.74 -5.09
C LEU A 22 12.19 -13.28 -4.93
N ARG A 23 11.93 -12.56 -3.84
CA ARG A 23 10.61 -12.06 -3.50
C ARG A 23 10.33 -10.92 -4.46
N ILE A 24 9.67 -11.24 -5.58
CA ILE A 24 9.19 -10.21 -6.51
C ILE A 24 8.20 -9.37 -5.71
N GLN A 25 8.55 -8.10 -5.48
CA GLN A 25 7.66 -7.17 -4.82
C GLN A 25 6.51 -6.91 -5.79
N GLU A 26 5.34 -7.51 -5.55
CA GLU A 26 4.16 -7.33 -6.40
C GLU A 26 3.65 -5.90 -6.23
N TYR A 27 3.99 -5.04 -7.19
CA TYR A 27 3.47 -3.70 -7.26
C TYR A 27 1.99 -3.71 -7.64
N LEU A 28 1.25 -2.76 -7.07
CA LEU A 28 -0.12 -2.45 -7.45
C LEU A 28 -0.16 -1.05 -8.03
N TYR A 29 -0.91 -0.90 -9.12
CA TYR A 29 -1.02 0.37 -9.84
C TYR A 29 -2.41 0.97 -9.66
N PHE A 30 -2.49 2.28 -9.52
CA PHE A 30 -3.74 3.03 -9.60
C PHE A 30 -3.57 4.22 -10.52
N GLN A 31 -4.64 4.61 -11.19
CA GLN A 31 -4.65 5.77 -12.07
C GLN A 31 -5.49 6.87 -11.46
N VAL A 32 -4.95 8.08 -11.38
CA VAL A 32 -5.77 9.26 -11.12
C VAL A 32 -6.47 9.68 -12.41
N LEU A 33 -7.79 9.83 -12.34
CA LEU A 33 -8.66 10.27 -13.44
C LEU A 33 -8.95 11.78 -13.36
N SER A 34 -8.97 12.33 -12.14
CA SER A 34 -9.19 13.76 -11.87
C SER A 34 -8.54 14.16 -10.53
N PRO A 35 -7.93 15.35 -10.41
CA PRO A 35 -7.81 16.41 -11.43
C PRO A 35 -6.81 16.10 -12.55
N GLY A 36 -6.86 16.87 -13.64
CA GLY A 36 -6.18 16.56 -14.90
C GLY A 36 -4.65 16.75 -14.89
N ASP A 37 -4.15 17.61 -14.01
CA ASP A 37 -2.74 17.95 -13.80
C ASP A 37 -1.95 16.83 -13.10
N ILE A 38 -2.63 15.92 -12.39
CA ILE A 38 -2.04 14.73 -11.79
C ILE A 38 -2.62 13.43 -12.37
N ARG A 39 -3.16 13.48 -13.60
CA ARG A 39 -3.75 12.32 -14.31
C ARG A 39 -2.68 11.33 -14.76
N TYR A 40 -2.11 10.62 -13.80
CA TYR A 40 -1.02 9.67 -13.98
C TYR A 40 -1.36 8.30 -13.38
N ILE A 41 -0.56 7.30 -13.74
CA ILE A 41 -0.55 5.97 -13.13
C ILE A 41 0.54 5.98 -12.06
N PHE A 42 0.13 5.76 -10.82
CA PHE A 42 0.98 5.68 -9.65
C PHE A 42 1.25 4.24 -9.28
N THR A 43 2.42 4.01 -8.69
CA THR A 43 2.85 2.69 -8.21
C THR A 43 2.78 2.67 -6.69
N ALA A 44 2.23 1.60 -6.13
CA ALA A 44 2.15 1.39 -4.70
C ALA A 44 2.48 -0.06 -4.34
N THR A 45 2.97 -0.31 -3.13
CA THR A 45 3.28 -1.67 -2.65
C THR A 45 2.30 -2.08 -1.56
N PRO A 46 1.64 -3.24 -1.67
CA PRO A 46 0.78 -3.75 -0.59
C PRO A 46 1.53 -3.98 0.72
N ALA A 47 0.79 -3.93 1.83
CA ALA A 47 1.27 -4.40 3.13
C ALA A 47 1.70 -5.87 3.08
N LYS A 48 2.70 -6.22 3.88
CA LYS A 48 3.37 -7.53 3.82
C LYS A 48 2.60 -8.64 4.53
N ASP A 49 2.03 -8.33 5.69
CA ASP A 49 1.49 -9.32 6.64
C ASP A 49 0.19 -8.86 7.33
N PHE A 50 -0.42 -7.78 6.85
CA PHE A 50 -1.75 -7.32 7.29
C PHE A 50 -2.52 -6.70 6.11
N GLY A 51 -3.81 -6.43 6.31
CA GLY A 51 -4.66 -5.84 5.29
C GLY A 51 -5.30 -6.88 4.37
N GLY A 52 -6.33 -6.44 3.66
CA GLY A 52 -7.02 -7.25 2.65
C GLY A 52 -6.40 -7.16 1.26
N VAL A 53 -7.05 -7.83 0.32
CA VAL A 53 -6.72 -7.80 -1.11
C VAL A 53 -7.85 -7.16 -1.92
N PHE A 54 -7.50 -6.54 -3.04
CA PHE A 54 -8.50 -6.04 -3.99
C PHE A 54 -9.10 -7.22 -4.78
N ASN A 55 -10.30 -7.66 -4.39
CA ASN A 55 -11.03 -8.72 -5.10
C ASN A 55 -11.74 -8.22 -6.36
N THR A 56 -11.99 -6.91 -6.45
CA THR A 56 -12.69 -6.27 -7.56
C THR A 56 -11.98 -4.99 -7.94
N ARG A 57 -12.16 -4.58 -9.21
CA ARG A 57 -11.69 -3.30 -9.71
C ARG A 57 -12.70 -2.20 -9.41
N TYR A 58 -12.23 -1.10 -8.86
CA TYR A 58 -12.97 0.15 -8.79
C TYR A 58 -12.63 0.98 -10.04
N GLU A 59 -13.59 1.14 -10.94
CA GLU A 59 -13.45 1.99 -12.14
C GLU A 59 -13.36 3.47 -11.75
N GLN A 60 -14.15 3.88 -10.74
CA GLN A 60 -14.13 5.23 -10.16
C GLN A 60 -14.39 5.11 -8.66
N ILE A 61 -13.44 5.61 -7.86
CA ILE A 61 -13.56 5.74 -6.41
C ILE A 61 -12.80 6.99 -5.96
N TYR A 62 -13.20 7.56 -4.83
CA TYR A 62 -12.54 8.75 -4.30
C TYR A 62 -11.32 8.37 -3.47
N LEU A 63 -10.22 9.08 -3.73
CA LEU A 63 -9.03 9.10 -2.91
C LEU A 63 -9.07 10.37 -2.06
N VAL A 64 -9.44 10.20 -0.78
CA VAL A 64 -9.76 11.27 0.15
C VAL A 64 -8.57 11.48 1.10
N PRO A 65 -7.91 12.65 1.10
CA PRO A 65 -6.90 12.97 2.12
C PRO A 65 -7.51 12.90 3.53
N ALA A 66 -6.91 12.11 4.41
CA ALA A 66 -7.33 12.05 5.80
C ALA A 66 -7.07 13.35 6.55
N ASP A 67 -7.96 13.72 7.47
CA ASP A 67 -7.76 14.80 8.43
C ASP A 67 -8.00 14.28 9.86
N PRO A 68 -6.96 14.22 10.73
CA PRO A 68 -5.59 14.63 10.49
C PRO A 68 -4.85 13.71 9.48
N PRO A 69 -3.81 14.20 8.76
CA PRO A 69 -3.11 13.43 7.72
C PRO A 69 -2.54 12.10 8.19
N GLU A 70 -2.09 12.02 9.45
CA GLU A 70 -1.50 10.80 10.01
C GLU A 70 -2.54 9.74 10.39
N ALA A 71 -3.84 10.07 10.51
CA ALA A 71 -4.89 9.13 10.90
C ALA A 71 -4.55 8.26 12.13
N CYS A 72 -3.94 8.86 13.16
CA CYS A 72 -3.57 8.17 14.41
C CYS A 72 -4.62 8.27 15.53
N GLY A 73 -5.74 8.96 15.26
CA GLY A 73 -6.88 9.09 16.16
C GLY A 73 -8.17 9.26 15.36
N THR A 74 -9.16 9.96 15.95
CA THR A 74 -10.42 10.25 15.27
C THR A 74 -10.21 11.08 14.01
N LEU A 75 -10.91 10.73 12.93
CA LEU A 75 -10.88 11.45 11.66
C LEU A 75 -11.98 12.53 11.64
N ASN A 76 -11.58 13.79 11.46
CA ASN A 76 -12.49 14.93 11.35
C ASN A 76 -13.40 14.80 10.11
N ASN A 77 -12.85 14.19 9.06
CA ASN A 77 -13.50 14.06 7.75
C ASN A 77 -13.92 12.61 7.45
N GLY A 78 -14.12 11.79 8.48
CA GLY A 78 -14.51 10.38 8.34
C GLY A 78 -15.75 10.15 7.47
N VAL A 79 -16.68 11.11 7.43
CA VAL A 79 -17.87 11.05 6.56
C VAL A 79 -17.52 11.01 5.07
N PHE A 80 -16.44 11.66 4.64
CA PHE A 80 -15.98 11.57 3.24
C PHE A 80 -15.22 10.28 2.96
N ILE A 81 -14.66 9.65 4.00
CA ILE A 81 -13.88 8.41 3.89
C ILE A 81 -14.78 7.17 3.84
N ASP A 82 -15.98 7.22 4.42
CA ASP A 82 -16.91 6.11 4.40
C ASP A 82 -17.24 5.66 2.95
N GLY A 83 -16.97 4.39 2.66
CA GLY A 83 -17.12 3.82 1.32
C GLY A 83 -16.05 4.23 0.30
N GLN A 84 -15.04 5.01 0.69
CA GLN A 84 -13.98 5.54 -0.17
C GLN A 84 -12.60 5.04 0.24
N ILE A 85 -11.55 5.47 -0.47
CA ILE A 85 -10.15 5.16 -0.15
C ILE A 85 -9.53 6.36 0.55
N ALA A 86 -8.89 6.14 1.70
CA ALA A 86 -8.19 7.19 2.42
C ALA A 86 -6.74 7.33 1.95
N LEU A 87 -6.28 8.56 1.73
CA LEU A 87 -4.88 8.93 1.58
C LEU A 87 -4.35 9.42 2.94
N VAL A 88 -3.37 8.72 3.50
CA VAL A 88 -2.80 8.94 4.83
C VAL A 88 -1.30 9.21 4.72
N GLU A 89 -0.72 9.94 5.68
CA GLU A 89 0.72 10.15 5.79
C GLU A 89 1.35 9.22 6.83
N ARG A 90 2.55 8.75 6.54
CA ARG A 90 3.40 8.05 7.50
C ARG A 90 3.85 9.00 8.61
N GLY A 91 3.86 8.52 9.86
CA GLY A 91 4.18 9.32 11.04
C GLY A 91 3.26 8.99 12.20
N GLY A 92 3.60 9.42 13.42
CA GLY A 92 2.75 9.33 14.62
C GLY A 92 2.49 7.94 15.22
N CYS A 93 2.11 6.96 14.40
CA CYS A 93 1.67 5.62 14.82
C CYS A 93 1.97 4.55 13.75
N SER A 94 1.70 3.26 14.09
CA SER A 94 1.97 2.13 13.20
C SER A 94 1.07 2.10 11.96
N PHE A 95 1.56 1.49 10.86
CA PHE A 95 0.78 1.29 9.63
C PHE A 95 -0.52 0.52 9.88
N LEU A 96 -0.47 -0.50 10.74
CA LEU A 96 -1.65 -1.25 11.14
C LEU A 96 -2.67 -0.37 11.88
N SER A 97 -2.22 0.49 12.80
CA SER A 97 -3.13 1.40 13.52
C SER A 97 -3.83 2.37 12.58
N LYS A 98 -3.11 2.95 11.62
CA LYS A 98 -3.68 3.82 10.57
C LYS A 98 -4.76 3.11 9.76
N THR A 99 -4.45 1.89 9.33
CA THR A 99 -5.35 1.06 8.53
C THR A 99 -6.63 0.73 9.29
N ARG A 100 -6.51 0.40 10.58
CA ARG A 100 -7.66 0.13 11.45
C ARG A 100 -8.55 1.35 11.64
N ILE A 101 -7.96 2.52 11.87
CA ILE A 101 -8.73 3.76 12.04
C ILE A 101 -9.55 4.07 10.79
N VAL A 102 -8.95 3.93 9.60
CA VAL A 102 -9.67 4.10 8.33
C VAL A 102 -10.79 3.06 8.17
N GLN A 103 -10.52 1.79 8.50
CA GLN A 103 -11.52 0.73 8.46
C GLN A 103 -12.70 0.99 9.42
N GLU A 104 -12.42 1.47 10.63
CA GLU A 104 -13.43 1.81 11.64
C GLU A 104 -14.34 2.98 11.20
N HIS A 105 -13.87 3.83 10.28
CA HIS A 105 -14.66 4.89 9.64
C HIS A 105 -15.27 4.47 8.28
N GLY A 106 -15.30 3.18 7.96
CA GLY A 106 -15.94 2.65 6.75
C GLY A 106 -15.12 2.77 5.46
N GLY A 107 -13.85 3.17 5.56
CA GLY A 107 -12.96 3.23 4.40
C GLY A 107 -12.76 1.85 3.77
N ARG A 108 -12.71 1.79 2.44
CA ARG A 108 -12.57 0.54 1.66
C ARG A 108 -11.14 0.09 1.46
N ALA A 109 -10.19 1.01 1.53
CA ALA A 109 -8.76 0.77 1.48
C ALA A 109 -8.02 2.01 2.04
N VAL A 110 -6.74 1.84 2.34
CA VAL A 110 -5.84 2.94 2.71
C VAL A 110 -4.62 2.97 1.80
N ILE A 111 -4.25 4.17 1.36
CA ILE A 111 -2.97 4.45 0.70
C ILE A 111 -2.17 5.32 1.66
N ILE A 112 -1.07 4.79 2.18
CA ILE A 112 -0.18 5.46 3.13
C ILE A 112 1.02 5.98 2.36
N ALA A 113 1.09 7.29 2.19
CA ALA A 113 2.22 7.98 1.61
C ALA A 113 3.35 8.12 2.63
N ASP A 114 4.59 7.95 2.19
CA ASP A 114 5.75 8.32 3.00
C ASP A 114 5.72 9.83 3.32
N ASN A 115 6.37 10.25 4.40
CA ASN A 115 6.44 11.66 4.79
C ASN A 115 7.69 12.37 4.26
N ALA A 116 8.66 11.64 3.74
CA ALA A 116 9.84 12.20 3.08
C ALA A 116 9.49 12.63 1.66
N TYR A 117 9.32 13.94 1.44
CA TYR A 117 9.00 14.51 0.13
C TYR A 117 10.05 14.17 -0.95
N ASP A 118 11.32 14.12 -0.56
CA ASP A 118 12.44 13.80 -1.43
C ASP A 118 12.52 12.30 -1.77
N ASN A 119 11.80 11.44 -1.04
CA ASN A 119 11.74 10.02 -1.33
C ASN A 119 10.91 9.73 -2.59
N ASP A 120 11.60 9.33 -3.66
CA ASP A 120 11.05 8.96 -4.95
C ASP A 120 11.41 7.53 -5.39
N ASN A 121 12.09 6.74 -4.55
CA ASN A 121 12.52 5.39 -4.91
C ASN A 121 12.53 4.36 -3.76
N SER A 122 12.39 4.79 -2.51
CA SER A 122 12.55 3.93 -1.35
C SER A 122 11.19 3.46 -0.84
N TYR A 123 10.86 2.21 -1.12
CA TYR A 123 9.67 1.55 -0.60
C TYR A 123 9.95 0.93 0.78
N VAL A 124 9.03 1.17 1.71
CA VAL A 124 9.05 0.55 3.04
C VAL A 124 8.14 -0.67 3.04
N GLU A 125 8.64 -1.82 3.48
CA GLU A 125 7.78 -2.96 3.78
C GLU A 125 6.90 -2.64 4.99
N MET A 126 5.61 -2.42 4.77
CA MET A 126 4.66 -2.25 5.86
C MET A 126 4.38 -3.59 6.53
N ILE A 127 4.76 -3.70 7.80
CA ILE A 127 4.54 -4.87 8.65
C ILE A 127 3.63 -4.55 9.85
N GLN A 128 3.03 -5.58 10.44
CA GLN A 128 2.25 -5.48 11.67
C GLN A 128 3.09 -4.96 12.86
N ASP A 129 2.42 -4.48 13.90
CA ASP A 129 3.04 -3.90 15.10
C ASP A 129 3.07 -4.83 16.32
N SER A 130 2.97 -6.15 16.09
CA SER A 130 3.00 -7.19 17.14
C SER A 130 1.85 -7.13 18.16
N THR A 131 0.82 -6.32 17.94
CA THR A 131 -0.32 -6.19 18.86
C THR A 131 -1.41 -7.26 18.69
N GLN A 132 -1.20 -8.24 17.80
CA GLN A 132 -2.18 -9.28 17.42
C GLN A 132 -3.51 -8.75 16.85
N ARG A 133 -3.59 -7.44 16.59
CA ARG A 133 -4.73 -6.81 15.93
C ARG A 133 -4.68 -7.12 14.43
N THR A 134 -5.84 -7.13 13.79
CA THR A 134 -5.97 -7.28 12.34
C THR A 134 -6.56 -6.03 11.70
N ALA A 135 -6.36 -5.90 10.39
CA ALA A 135 -7.09 -5.01 9.52
C ALA A 135 -7.40 -5.78 8.23
N ASP A 136 -8.62 -5.64 7.74
CA ASP A 136 -9.20 -6.44 6.66
C ASP A 136 -9.30 -5.66 5.35
N ILE A 137 -9.18 -4.33 5.39
CA ILE A 137 -9.13 -3.50 4.19
C ILE A 137 -7.73 -3.50 3.58
N PRO A 138 -7.59 -3.41 2.24
CA PRO A 138 -6.28 -3.30 1.61
C PRO A 138 -5.51 -2.08 2.10
N ALA A 139 -4.21 -2.28 2.35
CA ALA A 139 -3.28 -1.23 2.73
C ALA A 139 -2.13 -1.17 1.74
N LEU A 140 -1.90 0.00 1.15
CA LEU A 140 -0.87 0.24 0.15
C LEU A 140 0.10 1.32 0.62
N PHE A 141 1.38 1.15 0.33
CA PHE A 141 2.41 2.15 0.57
C PHE A 141 2.69 2.92 -0.72
N LEU A 142 2.72 4.24 -0.61
CA LEU A 142 2.99 5.17 -1.71
C LEU A 142 4.25 5.98 -1.39
N LEU A 143 5.04 6.28 -2.41
CA LEU A 143 6.21 7.13 -2.26
C LEU A 143 5.84 8.53 -1.78
N GLY A 144 6.73 9.16 -1.01
CA GLY A 144 6.44 10.44 -0.37
C GLY A 144 6.26 11.57 -1.38
N ARG A 145 7.08 11.60 -2.44
CA ARG A 145 6.92 12.57 -3.53
C ARG A 145 5.54 12.45 -4.21
N ASP A 146 5.09 11.24 -4.50
CA ASP A 146 3.79 11.00 -5.13
C ASP A 146 2.63 11.43 -4.23
N GLY A 147 2.66 11.02 -2.97
CA GLY A 147 1.64 11.43 -1.99
C GLY A 147 1.58 12.94 -1.81
N TYR A 148 2.74 13.60 -1.75
CA TYR A 148 2.81 15.07 -1.68
C TYR A 148 2.22 15.73 -2.93
N MET A 149 2.57 15.25 -4.13
CA MET A 149 2.07 15.86 -5.37
C MET A 149 0.56 15.69 -5.54
N ILE A 150 0.01 14.55 -5.11
CA ILE A 150 -1.45 14.35 -5.06
C ILE A 150 -2.11 15.35 -4.11
N ARG A 151 -1.64 15.44 -2.85
CA ARG A 151 -2.19 16.39 -1.87
C ARG A 151 -2.09 17.83 -2.35
N ARG A 152 -0.92 18.23 -2.83
CA ARG A 152 -0.68 19.58 -3.33
C ARG A 152 -1.64 19.96 -4.44
N SER A 153 -1.88 19.07 -5.41
CA SER A 153 -2.84 19.34 -6.49
C SER A 153 -4.26 19.51 -5.91
N LEU A 154 -4.69 18.63 -5.02
CA LEU A 154 -6.00 18.74 -4.38
C LEU A 154 -6.18 20.06 -3.61
N ASP A 155 -5.17 20.46 -2.82
CA ASP A 155 -5.18 21.72 -2.09
C ASP A 155 -5.22 22.94 -3.02
N GLN A 156 -4.43 22.92 -4.09
CA GLN A 156 -4.38 24.00 -5.08
C GLN A 156 -5.71 24.20 -5.82
N HIS A 157 -6.43 23.12 -6.11
CA HIS A 157 -7.75 23.17 -6.75
C HIS A 157 -8.90 23.30 -5.75
N GLY A 158 -8.63 23.26 -4.44
CA GLY A 158 -9.66 23.24 -3.40
C GLY A 158 -10.58 22.01 -3.47
N LEU A 159 -10.02 20.87 -3.90
CA LEU A 159 -10.76 19.63 -4.09
C LEU A 159 -10.65 18.74 -2.85
N PRO A 160 -11.76 18.18 -2.34
CA PRO A 160 -11.74 17.30 -1.18
C PRO A 160 -11.23 15.88 -1.47
N TRP A 161 -11.10 15.49 -2.75
CA TRP A 161 -10.62 14.18 -3.16
C TRP A 161 -10.19 14.14 -4.63
N ALA A 162 -9.34 13.17 -4.96
CA ALA A 162 -9.09 12.77 -6.34
C ALA A 162 -10.06 11.66 -6.76
N VAL A 163 -10.36 11.54 -8.05
CA VAL A 163 -11.08 10.38 -8.60
C VAL A 163 -10.05 9.42 -9.18
N ILE A 164 -10.06 8.15 -8.75
CA ILE A 164 -9.08 7.16 -9.18
C ILE A 164 -9.72 5.86 -9.69
N SER A 165 -8.96 5.09 -10.45
CA SER A 165 -9.24 3.69 -10.82
C SER A 165 -8.19 2.78 -10.18
N ILE A 166 -8.60 1.68 -9.53
CA ILE A 166 -7.69 0.76 -8.83
C ILE A 166 -8.30 -0.66 -8.65
N PRO A 167 -7.50 -1.74 -8.80
CA PRO A 167 -6.18 -1.79 -9.42
C PRO A 167 -6.24 -1.59 -10.94
N VAL A 168 -5.14 -1.12 -11.52
CA VAL A 168 -4.93 -0.99 -12.98
C VAL A 168 -3.97 -2.06 -13.44
N ASN A 169 -4.31 -2.77 -14.52
CA ASN A 169 -3.42 -3.71 -15.16
C ASN A 169 -2.54 -2.98 -16.19
N VAL A 170 -1.24 -2.90 -15.91
CA VAL A 170 -0.25 -2.22 -16.77
C VAL A 170 0.61 -3.17 -17.59
N THR A 171 0.41 -4.49 -17.44
CA THR A 171 1.29 -5.51 -18.05
C THR A 171 1.28 -5.51 -19.58
N SER A 172 0.19 -5.04 -20.19
CA SER A 172 0.03 -4.92 -21.64
C SER A 172 0.28 -3.51 -22.19
N ILE A 173 0.62 -2.54 -21.35
CA ILE A 173 0.84 -1.15 -21.76
C ILE A 173 2.34 -0.96 -21.98
N PRO A 174 2.78 -0.61 -23.20
CA PRO A 174 4.17 -0.26 -23.45
C PRO A 174 4.62 0.88 -22.53
N THR A 175 5.87 0.86 -22.08
CA THR A 175 6.39 1.85 -21.12
C THR A 175 6.27 3.30 -21.61
N TYR A 176 6.34 3.54 -22.92
CA TYR A 176 6.19 4.88 -23.52
C TYR A 176 4.74 5.39 -23.52
N GLU A 177 3.75 4.50 -23.35
CA GLU A 177 2.33 4.86 -23.25
C GLU A 177 1.86 4.95 -21.79
N LEU A 178 2.68 4.50 -20.83
CA LEU A 178 2.39 4.66 -19.42
C LEU A 178 2.46 6.15 -19.08
N MET A 179 1.31 6.71 -18.70
CA MET A 179 1.20 8.07 -18.17
C MET A 179 1.78 8.13 -16.76
N GLN A 180 3.09 8.00 -16.62
CA GLN A 180 3.75 8.06 -15.32
C GLN A 180 3.96 9.51 -14.85
N PRO A 181 4.06 9.74 -13.53
CA PRO A 181 4.35 11.06 -13.03
C PRO A 181 5.70 11.56 -13.54
N PRO A 182 5.80 12.81 -14.03
CA PRO A 182 7.03 13.33 -14.66
C PRO A 182 8.17 13.54 -13.66
N TRP A 183 7.92 13.43 -12.36
CA TRP A 183 8.89 13.62 -11.29
C TRP A 183 9.48 12.32 -10.74
N THR A 184 9.01 11.17 -11.22
CA THR A 184 9.61 9.86 -10.94
C THR A 184 10.83 9.72 -11.85
N PHE A 185 12.04 9.82 -11.28
CA PHE A 185 13.28 9.62 -12.03
C PHE A 185 13.60 8.12 -12.14
N TRP A 186 14.18 7.73 -13.28
CA TRP A 186 14.49 6.34 -13.65
C TRP A 186 15.98 6.06 -13.51
#